data_AF-A0A2D4I8T6-F1
#
_entry.id   AF-A0A2D4I8T6-F1
#
_cell.length_a   1.000
_cell.length_b   1.000
_cell.length_c   1.000
_cell.angle_alpha   90.00
_cell.angle_beta   90.00
_cell.angle_gamma   90.00
#
_symmetry.space_group_name_H-M   'P 1'
#
loop_
_entity.id
_entity.type
_entity.pdbx_description
1 polymer ?
#
loop_
_entity_poly.entity_id
_entity_poly.type
_entity_poly.pdbx_seq_one_letter_code
_entity_poly.pdbx_strand_id
1 'polypeptide(L)'
;ANEVVQLPMASCGAYKNNCGSCVLSRDPYCGWVNEKCTSIDEHENGTLLQFLKHDVPRNICPSNLTSKGDSSSSYTKNVTLHSRYFLNCFQESHYANYTWLHNNQPVAHCSSGHRHCLHFIDNMTAELYGEYSCVSKEDWFHQTVVTEYLENPSQDSKYKFAKSVGLASMPSLSFWLGLLHMVAIVFIIQ
;
A
#
# COMPACT_ATOMS: atom_id res chain seq x y z
N ALA A 1 -6.59 -15.76 -37.83
CA ALA A 1 -6.21 -14.60 -37.01
C ALA A 1 -6.79 -13.37 -37.69
N ASN A 2 -7.55 -12.53 -36.98
CA ASN A 2 -8.31 -11.41 -37.57
C ASN A 2 -7.67 -10.03 -37.31
N GLU A 3 -6.45 -9.98 -36.77
CA GLU A 3 -5.75 -8.73 -36.47
C GLU A 3 -4.23 -8.89 -36.62
N VAL A 4 -3.57 -7.75 -36.80
CA VAL A 4 -2.12 -7.59 -36.75
C VAL A 4 -1.82 -6.57 -35.66
N VAL A 5 -0.92 -6.91 -34.74
CA VAL A 5 -0.48 -6.04 -33.64
C VAL A 5 1.02 -5.81 -33.78
N GLN A 6 1.45 -4.56 -33.62
CA GLN A 6 2.85 -4.19 -33.54
C GLN A 6 3.21 -3.94 -32.08
N LEU A 7 4.25 -4.63 -31.58
CA LEU A 7 4.76 -4.47 -30.23
C LEU A 7 6.15 -3.80 -30.28
N PRO A 8 6.43 -2.83 -29.40
CA PRO A 8 7.77 -2.26 -29.30
C PRO A 8 8.75 -3.32 -28.79
N MET A 9 9.98 -3.31 -29.31
CA MET A 9 11.04 -4.21 -28.83
C MET A 9 11.50 -3.83 -27.42
N ALA A 10 11.60 -2.53 -27.13
CA ALA A 10 11.89 -2.00 -25.81
C ALA A 10 10.58 -1.65 -25.09
N SER A 11 10.22 -2.40 -24.05
CA SER A 11 9.07 -2.10 -23.19
C SER A 11 9.52 -1.80 -21.76
N CYS A 12 10.54 -0.94 -21.62
CA CYS A 12 11.23 -0.71 -20.35
C CYS A 12 10.33 -0.14 -19.24
N GLY A 13 9.25 0.55 -19.60
CA GLY A 13 8.23 1.01 -18.66
C GLY A 13 7.51 -0.13 -17.91
N ALA A 14 7.58 -1.37 -18.41
CA ALA A 14 7.08 -2.53 -17.69
C ALA A 14 7.82 -2.77 -16.36
N TYR A 15 9.07 -2.30 -16.23
CA TYR A 15 9.92 -2.51 -15.05
C TYR A 15 9.75 -1.44 -13.96
N LYS A 16 8.50 -0.98 -13.75
CA LYS A 16 7.96 -0.13 -12.66
C LYS A 16 8.84 1.00 -12.11
N ASN A 17 9.74 1.55 -12.91
CA ASN A 17 10.69 2.60 -12.52
C ASN A 17 11.37 2.32 -11.17
N ASN A 18 11.83 1.08 -10.97
CA ASN A 18 12.67 0.72 -9.84
C ASN A 18 14.00 0.17 -10.37
N CYS A 19 15.12 0.66 -9.84
CA CYS A 19 16.46 0.25 -10.26
C CYS A 19 16.63 -1.28 -10.19
N GLY A 20 16.18 -1.90 -9.09
CA GLY A 20 16.27 -3.35 -8.92
C GLY A 20 15.49 -4.10 -9.99
N SER A 21 14.22 -3.74 -10.21
CA SER A 21 13.37 -4.34 -11.24
C SER A 21 13.93 -4.15 -12.66
N CYS A 22 14.47 -2.95 -12.96
CA CYS A 22 15.06 -2.64 -14.25
C CYS A 22 16.30 -3.51 -14.53
N VAL A 23 17.22 -3.60 -13.57
CA VAL A 23 18.45 -4.39 -13.73
C VAL A 23 18.15 -5.89 -13.74
N LEU A 24 17.25 -6.38 -12.88
CA LEU A 24 16.89 -7.81 -12.82
C LEU A 24 16.10 -8.30 -14.04
N SER A 25 15.47 -7.40 -14.80
CA SER A 25 14.82 -7.76 -16.07
C SER A 25 15.79 -8.42 -17.05
N ARG A 26 17.09 -8.07 -16.97
CA ARG A 26 18.14 -8.48 -17.91
C ARG A 26 17.75 -8.24 -19.37
N ASP A 27 16.89 -7.25 -19.61
CA ASP A 27 16.43 -6.88 -20.93
C ASP A 27 17.53 -6.08 -21.66
N PRO A 28 18.07 -6.58 -22.78
CA PRO A 28 19.16 -5.91 -23.50
C PRO A 28 18.75 -4.55 -24.06
N TYR A 29 17.45 -4.26 -24.20
CA TYR A 29 16.95 -2.99 -24.71
C TYR A 29 16.74 -1.94 -23.60
N CYS A 30 16.91 -2.30 -22.33
CA CYS A 30 16.57 -1.44 -21.21
C CYS A 30 17.72 -1.23 -20.23
N GLY A 31 17.74 -0.06 -19.58
CA GLY A 31 18.57 0.15 -18.41
C GLY A 31 18.14 1.34 -17.59
N TRP A 32 18.76 1.44 -16.42
CA TRP A 32 18.39 2.41 -15.40
C TRP A 32 19.18 3.70 -15.55
N VAL A 33 18.48 4.82 -15.72
CA VAL A 33 19.07 6.15 -15.86
C VAL A 33 18.07 7.20 -15.36
N ASN A 34 18.54 8.22 -14.65
CA ASN A 34 17.71 9.34 -14.16
C ASN A 34 16.43 8.87 -13.43
N GLU A 35 16.57 7.89 -12.54
CA GLU A 35 15.47 7.31 -11.74
C GLU A 35 14.36 6.62 -12.56
N LYS A 36 14.66 6.21 -13.79
CA LYS A 36 13.71 5.51 -14.67
C LYS A 36 14.37 4.34 -15.37
N CYS A 37 13.55 3.35 -15.72
CA CYS A 37 13.96 2.29 -16.64
C CYS A 37 13.63 2.73 -18.06
N THR A 38 14.66 2.98 -18.86
CA THR A 38 14.56 3.65 -20.15
C THR A 38 15.15 2.79 -21.25
N SER A 39 14.66 2.95 -22.47
CA SER A 39 15.24 2.33 -23.65
C SER A 39 16.68 2.80 -23.87
N ILE A 40 17.55 1.91 -24.32
CA ILE A 40 18.92 2.25 -24.73
C ILE A 40 18.94 3.23 -25.92
N ASP A 41 17.86 3.34 -26.69
CA ASP A 41 17.78 4.27 -27.82
C ASP A 41 17.30 5.67 -27.41
N GLU A 42 16.74 5.82 -26.19
CA GLU A 42 16.06 7.05 -25.74
C GLU A 42 16.88 7.84 -24.69
N HIS A 43 18.05 7.34 -24.28
CA HIS A 43 18.86 8.00 -23.25
C HIS A 43 19.74 9.11 -23.87
N GLU A 44 19.26 10.36 -23.83
CA GLU A 44 20.03 11.50 -24.35
C GLU A 44 21.19 11.93 -23.44
N ASN A 45 21.08 11.68 -22.12
CA ASN A 45 22.06 12.11 -21.12
C ASN A 45 22.14 11.14 -19.93
N GLY A 46 23.38 10.79 -19.56
CA GLY A 46 23.70 10.00 -18.36
C GLY A 46 24.20 8.59 -18.68
N THR A 47 24.92 8.00 -17.73
CA THR A 47 25.40 6.61 -17.84
C THR A 47 24.25 5.67 -17.51
N LEU A 48 23.81 4.91 -18.50
CA LEU A 48 22.78 3.88 -18.34
C LEU A 48 23.34 2.66 -17.62
N LEU A 49 22.67 2.27 -16.54
CA LEU A 49 23.02 1.11 -15.73
C LEU A 49 22.27 -0.13 -16.22
N GLN A 50 22.99 -1.08 -16.80
CA GLN A 50 22.44 -2.34 -17.29
C GLN A 50 23.32 -3.51 -16.84
N PHE A 51 22.69 -4.66 -16.57
CA PHE A 51 23.41 -5.89 -16.25
C PHE A 51 22.68 -7.10 -16.83
N LEU A 52 23.32 -7.82 -17.75
CA LEU A 52 22.71 -8.94 -18.47
C LEU A 52 23.09 -10.32 -17.90
N LYS A 53 24.12 -10.36 -17.05
CA LYS A 53 24.59 -11.61 -16.43
C LYS A 53 23.84 -11.88 -15.12
N HIS A 54 23.97 -13.09 -14.60
CA HIS A 54 23.29 -13.49 -13.36
C HIS A 54 24.01 -12.98 -12.11
N ASP A 55 25.31 -12.71 -12.20
CA ASP A 55 26.20 -12.31 -11.10
C ASP A 55 26.17 -10.79 -10.83
N VAL A 56 24.97 -10.25 -10.63
CA VAL A 56 24.77 -8.81 -10.38
C VAL A 56 25.36 -8.41 -9.02
N PRO A 57 26.22 -7.37 -8.93
CA PRO A 57 26.70 -6.83 -7.66
C PRO A 57 25.54 -6.28 -6.81
N ARG A 58 25.52 -6.61 -5.50
CA ARG A 58 24.41 -6.23 -4.60
C ARG A 58 24.22 -4.72 -4.41
N ASN A 59 25.27 -3.94 -4.69
CA ASN A 59 25.33 -2.49 -4.53
C ASN A 59 25.20 -1.74 -5.87
N ILE A 60 24.71 -2.41 -6.93
CA ILE A 60 24.55 -1.80 -8.25
C ILE A 60 23.52 -0.67 -8.23
N CYS A 61 22.49 -0.80 -7.40
CA CYS A 61 21.46 0.21 -7.20
C CYS A 61 21.72 1.01 -5.91
N PRO A 62 21.56 2.36 -5.93
CA PRO A 62 21.68 3.18 -4.74
C PRO A 62 20.69 2.74 -3.64
N SER A 63 21.16 2.56 -2.41
CA SER A 63 20.37 2.07 -1.27
C SER A 63 19.15 2.95 -0.89
N ASN A 64 19.12 4.19 -1.38
CA ASN A 64 18.01 5.12 -1.15
C ASN A 64 16.77 4.78 -2.00
N LEU A 65 16.91 3.90 -3.00
CA LEU A 65 15.86 3.46 -3.91
C LEU A 65 15.33 2.05 -3.58
N THR A 66 15.89 1.37 -2.57
CA THR A 66 15.65 -0.06 -2.31
C THR A 66 14.66 -0.37 -1.20
N SER A 67 14.01 0.62 -0.57
CA SER A 67 13.18 0.36 0.64
C SER A 67 11.69 0.65 0.50
N LYS A 68 11.29 1.42 -0.52
CA LYS A 68 9.90 1.60 -0.91
C LYS A 68 9.88 1.49 -2.42
N GLY A 69 9.38 0.39 -2.95
CA GLY A 69 8.97 0.40 -4.34
C GLY A 69 8.02 1.58 -4.52
N ASP A 70 8.21 2.37 -5.58
CA ASP A 70 7.25 3.41 -6.00
C ASP A 70 5.83 2.84 -6.21
N SER A 71 5.73 1.50 -6.25
CA SER A 71 4.55 0.66 -6.35
C SER A 71 3.93 0.20 -5.01
N SER A 72 4.46 0.57 -3.84
CA SER A 72 3.86 0.20 -2.54
C SER A 72 2.54 0.94 -2.34
N SER A 73 1.47 0.46 -2.96
CA SER A 73 0.12 0.89 -2.67
C SER A 73 -0.17 0.53 -1.22
N SER A 74 -0.33 1.55 -0.38
CA SER A 74 -0.76 1.40 1.00
C SER A 74 -2.25 1.69 1.08
N TYR A 75 -3.02 0.76 1.64
CA TYR A 75 -4.45 0.96 1.82
C TYR A 75 -4.96 0.38 3.13
N THR A 76 -5.92 1.08 3.72
CA THR A 76 -6.64 0.63 4.91
C THR A 76 -7.91 -0.12 4.48
N LYS A 77 -8.15 -1.29 5.08
CA LYS A 77 -9.35 -2.11 4.87
C LYS A 77 -10.04 -2.39 6.20
N ASN A 78 -11.32 -2.05 6.24
CA ASN A 78 -12.18 -2.45 7.35
C ASN A 78 -12.62 -3.89 7.12
N VAL A 79 -12.26 -4.78 8.05
CA VAL A 79 -12.62 -6.20 8.01
C VAL A 79 -13.39 -6.51 9.29
N THR A 80 -14.57 -7.11 9.18
CA THR A 80 -15.41 -7.39 10.36
C THR A 80 -14.86 -8.57 11.16
N LEU A 81 -14.98 -8.53 12.49
CA LEU A 81 -14.67 -9.69 13.34
C LEU A 81 -15.45 -10.93 12.90
N HIS A 82 -14.80 -12.08 13.03
CA HIS A 82 -15.29 -13.40 12.65
C HIS A 82 -15.62 -13.61 11.17
N SER A 83 -15.21 -12.68 10.31
CA SER A 83 -15.36 -12.84 8.86
C SER A 83 -14.16 -13.56 8.24
N ARG A 84 -14.39 -14.13 7.05
CA ARG A 84 -13.34 -14.61 6.16
C ARG A 84 -12.78 -13.45 5.34
N TYR A 85 -11.47 -13.42 5.18
CA TYR A 85 -10.79 -12.43 4.35
C TYR A 85 -9.60 -13.06 3.61
N PHE A 86 -9.11 -12.39 2.57
CA PHE A 86 -7.88 -12.78 1.90
C PHE A 86 -7.12 -11.56 1.43
N LEU A 87 -5.80 -11.66 1.50
CA LEU A 87 -4.87 -10.67 0.98
C LEU A 87 -4.28 -11.21 -0.32
N ASN A 88 -4.20 -10.36 -1.35
CA ASN A 88 -3.72 -10.77 -2.66
C ASN A 88 -2.47 -10.00 -3.07
N CYS A 89 -1.38 -10.73 -3.30
CA CYS A 89 -0.12 -10.17 -3.77
C CYS A 89 0.07 -10.50 -5.25
N PHE A 90 0.09 -9.46 -6.07
CA PHE A 90 0.35 -9.57 -7.50
C PHE A 90 1.84 -9.88 -7.74
N GLN A 91 2.12 -11.01 -8.38
CA GLN A 91 3.49 -11.40 -8.71
C GLN A 91 3.96 -10.66 -9.97
N GLU A 92 4.92 -9.76 -9.81
CA GLU A 92 5.58 -9.03 -10.90
C GLU A 92 6.69 -9.85 -11.57
N SER A 93 7.42 -10.64 -10.79
CA SER A 93 8.46 -11.55 -11.28
C SER A 93 8.12 -12.98 -10.85
N HIS A 94 8.01 -13.88 -11.83
CA HIS A 94 7.81 -15.30 -11.53
C HIS A 94 9.10 -16.00 -11.07
N TYR A 95 10.25 -15.33 -11.18
CA TYR A 95 11.52 -15.81 -10.64
C TYR A 95 11.71 -15.44 -9.16
N ALA A 96 10.96 -14.44 -8.66
CA ALA A 96 11.00 -14.04 -7.26
C ALA A 96 10.23 -15.00 -6.34
N ASN A 97 10.69 -15.09 -5.09
CA ASN A 97 9.91 -15.68 -3.99
C ASN A 97 9.17 -14.57 -3.25
N TYR A 98 7.93 -14.85 -2.87
CA TYR A 98 7.08 -13.88 -2.17
C TYR A 98 6.80 -14.35 -0.74
N THR A 99 6.73 -13.41 0.19
CA THR A 99 6.40 -13.68 1.59
C THR A 99 5.42 -12.63 2.09
N TRP A 100 4.32 -13.07 2.69
CA TRP A 100 3.43 -12.21 3.45
C TRP A 100 3.95 -12.07 4.87
N LEU A 101 4.02 -10.83 5.33
CA LEU A 101 4.37 -10.45 6.69
C LEU A 101 3.14 -9.84 7.36
N HIS A 102 2.85 -10.20 8.60
CA HIS A 102 1.92 -9.52 9.49
C HIS A 102 2.71 -8.92 10.65
N ASN A 103 2.67 -7.59 10.81
CA ASN A 103 3.46 -6.86 11.81
C ASN A 103 4.94 -7.32 11.81
N ASN A 104 5.54 -7.37 10.61
CA ASN A 104 6.91 -7.83 10.34
C ASN A 104 7.20 -9.33 10.61
N GLN A 105 6.21 -10.16 10.90
CA GLN A 105 6.37 -11.60 11.08
C GLN A 105 5.82 -12.38 9.87
N PRO A 106 6.53 -13.39 9.35
CA PRO A 106 6.07 -14.16 8.19
C PRO A 106 4.83 -15.00 8.51
N VAL A 107 3.80 -14.88 7.66
CA VAL A 107 2.51 -15.60 7.81
C VAL A 107 2.17 -16.48 6.60
N ALA A 108 2.80 -16.26 5.44
CA ALA A 108 2.70 -17.15 4.30
C ALA A 108 3.90 -16.99 3.36
N HIS A 109 4.26 -18.07 2.66
CA HIS A 109 5.28 -18.08 1.62
C HIS A 109 4.68 -18.54 0.30
N CYS A 110 5.04 -17.86 -0.78
CA CYS A 110 4.64 -18.21 -2.13
C CYS A 110 5.89 -18.41 -2.98
N SER A 111 6.12 -19.65 -3.43
CA SER A 111 7.23 -20.00 -4.31
C SER A 111 6.87 -19.82 -5.79
N SER A 112 7.91 -19.64 -6.61
CA SER A 112 7.85 -19.59 -8.07
C SER A 112 6.96 -20.71 -8.64
N GLY A 113 5.94 -20.33 -9.41
CA GLY A 113 5.02 -21.27 -10.08
C GLY A 113 3.59 -21.32 -9.54
N HIS A 114 3.31 -20.74 -8.37
CA HIS A 114 1.93 -20.57 -7.90
C HIS A 114 1.27 -19.39 -8.62
N ARG A 115 0.12 -19.61 -9.28
CA ARG A 115 -0.59 -18.56 -10.04
C ARG A 115 -1.07 -17.38 -9.21
N HIS A 116 -1.27 -17.56 -7.90
CA HIS A 116 -1.72 -16.52 -6.98
C HIS A 116 -0.96 -16.61 -5.64
N CYS A 117 -0.41 -15.49 -5.16
CA CYS A 117 0.17 -15.40 -3.82
C CYS A 117 -0.86 -14.82 -2.85
N LEU A 118 -1.62 -15.71 -2.22
CA LEU A 118 -2.73 -15.36 -1.34
C LEU A 118 -2.40 -15.69 0.12
N HIS A 119 -2.76 -14.79 1.03
CA HIS A 119 -2.84 -15.12 2.46
C HIS A 119 -4.32 -15.14 2.86
N PHE A 120 -4.82 -16.31 3.24
CA PHE A 120 -6.22 -16.50 3.63
C PHE A 120 -6.37 -16.40 5.15
N ILE A 121 -7.33 -15.59 5.57
CA ILE A 121 -7.75 -15.43 6.96
C ILE A 121 -9.14 -16.07 7.07
N ASP A 122 -9.22 -17.27 7.63
CA ASP A 122 -10.49 -18.00 7.74
C ASP A 122 -11.45 -17.37 8.77
N ASN A 123 -10.90 -16.83 9.86
CA ASN A 123 -11.70 -16.27 10.94
C ASN A 123 -10.98 -15.06 11.54
N MET A 124 -11.43 -13.86 11.19
CA MET A 124 -10.81 -12.61 11.64
C MET A 124 -10.97 -12.41 13.16
N THR A 125 -9.86 -12.36 13.89
CA THR A 125 -9.81 -12.10 15.34
C THR A 125 -9.21 -10.72 15.63
N ALA A 126 -9.30 -10.26 16.88
CA ALA A 126 -8.76 -8.96 17.27
C ALA A 126 -7.22 -8.86 17.11
N GLU A 127 -6.52 -9.98 17.21
CA GLU A 127 -5.06 -10.05 17.09
C GLU A 127 -4.56 -9.99 15.63
N LEU A 128 -5.44 -10.31 14.68
CA LEU A 128 -5.12 -10.33 13.24
C LEU A 128 -5.27 -8.95 12.58
N TYR A 129 -5.70 -7.92 13.31
CA TYR A 129 -5.63 -6.54 12.79
C TYR A 129 -4.18 -6.04 12.75
N GLY A 130 -3.95 -4.98 11.98
CA GLY A 130 -2.62 -4.37 11.84
C GLY A 130 -2.09 -4.45 10.41
N GLU A 131 -0.77 -4.34 10.28
CA GLU A 131 -0.09 -4.22 9.00
C GLU A 131 0.19 -5.59 8.39
N TYR A 132 -0.22 -5.76 7.13
CA TYR A 132 0.21 -6.86 6.28
C TYR A 132 1.03 -6.33 5.11
N SER A 133 2.21 -6.90 4.87
CA SER A 133 3.09 -6.50 3.79
C SER A 133 3.52 -7.71 2.98
N CYS A 134 3.34 -7.66 1.65
CA CYS A 134 3.88 -8.67 0.75
C CYS A 134 5.25 -8.23 0.25
N VAL A 135 6.27 -9.06 0.48
CA VAL A 135 7.66 -8.79 0.08
C VAL A 135 8.10 -9.79 -0.96
N SER A 136 8.60 -9.30 -2.10
CA SER A 136 9.25 -10.10 -3.12
C SER A 136 10.77 -10.11 -2.90
N LYS A 137 11.40 -11.26 -3.08
CA LYS A 137 12.85 -11.43 -3.02
C LYS A 137 13.33 -12.21 -4.24
N GLU A 138 14.25 -11.62 -4.98
CA GLU A 138 14.91 -12.21 -6.16
C GLU A 138 16.40 -11.88 -6.10
N ASP A 139 17.24 -12.91 -6.08
CA ASP A 139 18.69 -12.79 -5.92
C ASP A 139 19.08 -11.88 -4.73
N TRP A 140 19.66 -10.72 -5.01
CA TRP A 140 20.12 -9.73 -4.03
C TRP A 140 19.07 -8.66 -3.71
N PHE A 141 18.03 -8.55 -4.54
CA PHE A 141 17.04 -7.50 -4.45
C PHE A 141 15.80 -7.98 -3.70
N HIS A 142 15.25 -7.08 -2.89
CA HIS A 142 13.94 -7.29 -2.28
C HIS A 142 13.16 -5.97 -2.29
N GLN A 143 11.85 -6.08 -2.37
CA GLN A 143 10.94 -4.94 -2.34
C GLN A 143 9.60 -5.32 -1.73
N THR A 144 8.97 -4.37 -1.07
CA THR A 144 7.56 -4.47 -0.68
C THR A 144 6.69 -4.16 -1.89
N VAL A 145 5.82 -5.10 -2.23
CA VAL A 145 4.94 -5.03 -3.39
C VAL A 145 3.61 -4.36 -3.03
N VAL A 146 3.10 -4.67 -1.84
CA VAL A 146 1.85 -4.10 -1.30
C VAL A 146 1.89 -4.09 0.21
N THR A 147 1.29 -3.07 0.81
CA THR A 147 1.04 -2.98 2.24
C THR A 147 -0.46 -2.73 2.47
N GLU A 148 -1.10 -3.55 3.30
CA GLU A 148 -2.50 -3.42 3.69
C GLU A 148 -2.61 -3.26 5.21
N TYR A 149 -3.41 -2.30 5.66
CA TYR A 149 -3.73 -2.16 7.08
C TYR A 149 -5.15 -2.67 7.32
N LEU A 150 -5.29 -3.76 8.06
CA LEU A 150 -6.60 -4.29 8.44
C LEU A 150 -7.05 -3.62 9.74
N GLU A 151 -8.25 -3.03 9.73
CA GLU A 151 -8.82 -2.31 10.87
C GLU A 151 -10.22 -2.82 11.24
N ASN A 152 -10.56 -2.68 12.52
CA ASN A 152 -11.87 -3.03 13.04
C ASN A 152 -12.88 -1.90 12.79
N PRO A 153 -13.93 -2.09 11.97
CA PRO A 153 -14.92 -1.06 11.70
C PRO A 153 -15.67 -0.57 12.95
N SER A 154 -15.76 -1.40 13.99
CA SER A 154 -16.42 -1.08 15.27
C SER A 154 -15.61 -0.09 16.13
N GLN A 155 -14.29 0.01 15.90
CA GLN A 155 -13.39 0.88 16.64
C GLN A 155 -13.29 2.26 15.97
N ASP A 156 -13.26 2.30 14.63
CA ASP A 156 -13.33 3.54 13.83
C ASP A 156 -14.63 4.32 14.10
N SER A 157 -15.77 3.62 14.17
CA SER A 157 -17.07 4.22 14.50
C SER A 157 -17.14 4.77 15.93
N LYS A 158 -16.52 4.12 16.92
CA LYS A 158 -16.41 4.65 18.29
C LYS A 158 -15.51 5.90 18.37
N TYR A 159 -14.39 5.93 17.65
CA TYR A 159 -13.51 7.11 17.59
C TYR A 159 -14.18 8.30 16.89
N LYS A 160 -14.90 8.05 15.78
CA LYS A 160 -15.69 9.07 15.08
C LYS A 160 -16.84 9.60 15.95
N PHE A 161 -17.54 8.70 16.67
CA PHE A 161 -18.58 9.09 17.61
C PHE A 161 -18.00 9.93 18.76
N ALA A 162 -16.93 9.48 19.42
CA ALA A 162 -16.27 10.22 20.50
C ALA A 162 -15.79 11.62 20.06
N LYS A 163 -15.32 11.76 18.82
CA LYS A 163 -14.94 13.06 18.24
C LYS A 163 -16.14 13.98 17.99
N SER A 164 -17.31 13.41 17.67
CA SER A 164 -18.55 14.18 17.45
C SER A 164 -19.27 14.61 18.73
N VAL A 165 -19.05 13.92 19.86
CA VAL A 165 -19.65 14.28 21.17
C VAL A 165 -18.98 15.50 21.82
N GLY A 166 -17.83 15.95 21.30
CA GLY A 166 -17.11 17.12 21.80
C GLY A 166 -17.56 18.47 21.27
N LEU A 167 -18.86 18.83 21.30
CA LEU A 167 -19.33 20.24 21.36
C LEU A 167 -20.85 20.36 21.60
N ALA A 168 -21.38 19.80 22.69
CA ALA A 168 -22.63 20.32 23.22
C ALA A 168 -22.27 21.53 24.10
N SER A 169 -22.32 22.74 23.53
CA SER A 169 -22.31 23.95 24.34
C SER A 169 -23.53 23.90 25.26
N MET A 170 -23.30 23.85 26.57
CA MET A 170 -24.38 24.01 27.53
C MET A 170 -25.05 25.36 27.23
N PRO A 171 -26.38 25.41 27.02
CA PRO A 171 -27.05 26.69 26.86
C PRO A 171 -26.82 27.51 28.13
N SER A 172 -26.36 28.74 27.95
CA SER A 172 -26.00 29.62 29.04
C SER A 172 -27.19 29.79 29.99
N LEU A 173 -26.92 29.74 31.31
CA LEU A 173 -27.90 29.95 32.39
C LEU A 173 -28.69 31.27 32.24
N SER A 174 -28.20 32.22 31.43
CA SER A 174 -28.89 33.47 31.08
C SER A 174 -30.20 33.29 30.30
N PHE A 175 -30.40 32.19 29.58
CA PHE A 175 -31.69 31.93 28.91
C PHE A 175 -32.82 31.59 29.91
N TRP A 176 -32.47 31.00 31.06
CA TRP A 176 -33.45 30.65 32.10
C TRP A 176 -33.83 31.84 32.98
N LEU A 177 -32.93 32.81 33.19
CA LEU A 177 -33.26 34.05 33.92
C LEU A 177 -34.22 34.96 33.14
N GLY A 178 -34.14 34.99 31.80
CA GLY A 178 -35.05 35.78 30.97
C GLY A 178 -36.51 35.31 31.05
N LEU A 179 -36.73 33.99 31.17
CA LEU A 179 -38.07 33.42 31.27
C LEU A 179 -38.74 33.72 32.63
N LEU A 180 -37.96 33.72 33.72
CA LEU A 180 -38.44 34.06 35.06
C LEU A 180 -38.87 35.53 35.19
N HIS A 181 -38.16 36.45 34.52
CA HIS A 181 -38.55 37.87 34.51
C HIS A 181 -39.87 38.13 33.78
N MET A 182 -40.15 37.42 32.68
CA MET A 182 -41.41 37.57 31.94
C MET A 182 -42.61 37.04 32.73
N VAL A 183 -42.44 35.97 33.52
CA VAL A 183 -43.51 35.45 34.38
C VAL A 183 -43.78 36.41 35.55
N ALA A 184 -42.75 37.02 36.15
CA ALA A 184 -42.94 37.98 37.24
C ALA A 184 -43.69 39.26 36.82
N ILE A 185 -43.49 39.75 35.59
CA ILE A 185 -44.21 40.95 35.09
C ILE A 185 -45.71 40.66 34.89
N VAL A 186 -46.09 39.44 34.48
CA VAL A 186 -47.49 39.06 34.31
C VAL A 186 -48.25 39.03 35.65
N PHE A 187 -47.58 38.70 36.76
CA PHE A 187 -48.21 38.69 38.09
C PHE A 187 -48.27 40.06 38.79
N ILE A 188 -47.62 41.10 38.25
CA ILE A 188 -47.67 42.46 38.82
C ILE A 188 -48.79 43.31 38.18
N ILE A 189 -49.36 42.86 37.05
CA ILE A 189 -50.39 43.60 36.30
C ILE A 189 -51.81 43.04 36.54
N GLN A 190 -52.00 42.17 37.54
CA GLN A 190 -53.31 41.65 37.95
C GLN A 190 -53.69 42.09 39.36
#